data_AF-A0A2G9MLZ8-F1
#
_entry.id   AF-A0A2G9MLZ8-F1
#
_cell.length_a   1.000
_cell.length_b   1.000
_cell.length_c   1.000
_cell.angle_alpha   90.00
_cell.angle_beta   90.00
_cell.angle_gamma   90.00
#
_symmetry.space_group_name_H-M   'P 1'
#
loop_
_entity.id
_entity.type
_entity.pdbx_description
1 polymer ?
#
loop_
_entity_poly.entity_id
_entity_poly.type
_entity_poly.pdbx_seq_one_letter_code
_entity_poly.pdbx_strand_id
1 'polypeptide(L)'
;MKLKSMLIISIVIMLLHSLAVVAVEEHLLPLQGTITINGAKLSPGNLIIELYDAPTGGNLVYNSTNDFLNTVSGGSYDILLGNGTQPLSLNFGQKYYMDIYIEGTDVDFNGSERQVFMSTVGNISLTTPLTTTSTDTDDALNISVGGAFISGNFVINNTFNVTAASGNLNTAGKIQIENNDADDALNVTGGTFISGDTIINNFFNMSSTTSTVRTNGTLTITSLASPAFSLNGFNISGANAALETNGTVSLLSLISPAFSLNGFNISGADASLSTNGSINVNNL
;
A
#
# COMPACT_ATOMS: atom_id res chain seq x y z
N MET A 1 -56.63 -11.36 24.05
CA MET A 1 -55.53 -10.37 24.05
C MET A 1 -54.20 -10.93 24.59
N LYS A 2 -54.18 -11.70 25.69
CA LYS A 2 -52.93 -12.15 26.35
C LYS A 2 -51.97 -12.99 25.49
N LEU A 3 -52.47 -13.90 24.64
CA LEU A 3 -51.62 -14.78 23.83
C LEU A 3 -50.81 -14.04 22.75
N LYS A 4 -51.41 -13.03 22.08
CA LYS A 4 -50.73 -12.24 21.05
C LYS A 4 -49.59 -11.40 21.63
N SER A 5 -49.78 -10.82 22.82
CA SER A 5 -48.75 -10.05 23.51
C SER A 5 -47.58 -10.93 23.97
N MET A 6 -47.84 -12.16 24.43
CA MET A 6 -46.77 -13.09 24.82
C MET A 6 -45.92 -13.56 23.62
N LEU A 7 -46.55 -13.80 22.46
CA LEU A 7 -45.81 -14.16 21.25
C LEU A 7 -44.89 -13.02 20.78
N ILE A 8 -45.37 -11.78 20.79
CA ILE A 8 -44.57 -10.61 20.41
C ILE A 8 -43.37 -10.44 21.34
N ILE A 9 -43.56 -10.58 22.65
CA ILE A 9 -42.47 -10.48 23.63
C ILE A 9 -41.43 -11.58 23.38
N SER A 10 -41.85 -12.82 23.10
CA SER A 10 -40.94 -13.92 22.79
C SER A 10 -40.09 -13.64 21.54
N ILE A 11 -40.71 -13.12 20.47
CA ILE A 11 -40.02 -12.77 19.23
C ILE A 11 -39.02 -11.62 19.47
N VAL A 12 -39.40 -10.60 20.25
CA VAL A 12 -38.51 -9.47 20.58
C VAL A 12 -37.32 -9.94 21.41
N ILE A 13 -37.55 -10.82 22.39
CA ILE A 13 -36.45 -11.42 23.17
C ILE A 13 -35.51 -12.21 22.26
N MET A 14 -36.06 -13.02 21.34
CA MET A 14 -35.26 -13.78 20.38
C MET A 14 -34.43 -12.88 19.44
N LEU A 15 -35.02 -11.77 18.98
CA LEU A 15 -34.31 -10.76 18.18
C LEU A 15 -33.19 -10.09 18.97
N LEU A 16 -33.43 -9.72 20.23
CA LEU A 16 -32.43 -9.06 21.06
C LEU A 16 -31.24 -9.97 21.37
N HIS A 17 -31.44 -11.29 21.46
CA HIS A 17 -30.34 -12.26 21.63
C HIS A 17 -29.55 -12.49 20.33
N SER A 18 -30.12 -12.19 19.15
CA SER A 18 -29.45 -12.36 17.86
C SER A 18 -28.48 -11.23 17.50
N LEU A 19 -28.55 -10.10 18.19
CA LEU A 19 -27.74 -8.91 17.90
C LEU A 19 -26.31 -8.95 18.49
N ALA A 20 -25.96 -10.00 19.24
CA ALA A 20 -24.67 -10.10 19.92
C ALA A 20 -23.60 -10.89 19.13
N VAL A 21 -23.78 -11.10 17.83
CA VAL A 21 -22.73 -11.71 16.99
C VAL A 21 -21.67 -10.65 16.71
N VAL A 22 -20.71 -10.53 17.62
CA VAL A 22 -19.46 -9.83 17.36
C VAL A 22 -18.64 -10.75 16.47
N ALA A 23 -18.48 -10.38 15.20
CA ALA A 23 -17.46 -10.99 14.35
C ALA A 23 -16.10 -10.57 14.93
N VAL A 24 -15.51 -11.46 15.72
CA VAL A 24 -14.12 -11.30 16.16
C VAL A 24 -13.24 -11.64 14.96
N GLU A 25 -12.26 -10.79 14.65
CA GLU A 25 -11.22 -11.16 13.68
C GLU A 25 -10.46 -12.37 14.24
N GLU A 26 -10.75 -13.53 13.68
CA GLU A 26 -10.10 -14.78 14.06
C GLU A 26 -9.00 -15.08 13.04
N HIS A 27 -7.75 -14.88 13.45
CA HIS A 27 -6.62 -15.48 12.76
C HIS A 27 -6.52 -16.95 13.18
N LEU A 28 -6.29 -17.84 12.21
CA LEU A 28 -6.23 -19.27 12.45
C LEU A 28 -4.89 -19.81 11.95
N LEU A 29 -4.06 -20.33 12.86
CA LEU A 29 -2.74 -20.87 12.53
C LEU A 29 -2.72 -22.39 12.76
N PRO A 30 -2.66 -23.23 11.71
CA PRO A 30 -2.60 -24.68 11.90
C PRO A 30 -1.26 -25.10 12.48
N LEU A 31 -1.30 -26.03 13.44
CA LEU A 31 -0.11 -26.64 14.03
C LEU A 31 -0.33 -28.14 14.21
N GLN A 32 0.57 -28.93 13.66
CA GLN A 32 0.54 -30.39 13.74
C GLN A 32 1.92 -30.93 14.12
N GLY A 33 1.94 -32.05 14.83
CA GLY A 33 3.19 -32.63 15.28
C GLY A 33 3.06 -34.07 15.78
N THR A 34 4.21 -34.71 15.97
CA THR A 34 4.34 -36.01 16.63
C THR A 34 5.33 -35.88 17.78
N ILE A 35 4.95 -36.38 18.94
CA ILE A 35 5.67 -36.34 20.20
C ILE A 35 6.11 -37.76 20.55
N THR A 36 7.41 -37.91 20.74
CA THR A 36 8.01 -39.16 21.23
C THR A 36 8.92 -38.90 22.40
N ILE A 37 8.84 -39.74 23.44
CA ILE A 37 9.76 -39.74 24.57
C ILE A 37 10.54 -41.05 24.52
N ASN A 38 11.88 -40.96 24.42
CA ASN A 38 12.76 -42.12 24.29
C ASN A 38 12.36 -43.07 23.15
N GLY A 39 11.87 -42.52 22.03
CA GLY A 39 11.42 -43.29 20.87
C GLY A 39 10.03 -43.90 20.97
N ALA A 40 9.35 -43.81 22.12
CA ALA A 40 7.95 -44.23 22.27
C ALA A 40 7.00 -43.04 22.07
N LYS A 41 5.86 -43.26 21.42
CA LYS A 41 4.79 -42.26 21.28
C LYS A 41 4.26 -41.89 22.68
N LEU A 42 4.05 -40.60 22.91
CA LEU A 42 3.46 -40.14 24.16
C LEU A 42 2.01 -40.63 24.30
N SER A 43 1.61 -40.95 25.53
CA SER A 43 0.21 -41.20 25.88
C SER A 43 -0.66 -39.98 25.57
N PRO A 44 -1.99 -40.15 25.46
CA PRO A 44 -2.89 -39.02 25.29
C PRO A 44 -2.73 -37.98 26.41
N GLY A 45 -2.89 -36.70 26.06
CA GLY A 45 -2.68 -35.61 27.00
C GLY A 45 -3.03 -34.21 26.49
N ASN A 46 -2.88 -33.24 27.40
CA ASN A 46 -3.10 -31.81 27.19
C ASN A 46 -1.89 -31.16 26.53
N LEU A 47 -2.18 -30.17 25.69
CA LEU A 47 -1.18 -29.35 25.00
C LEU A 47 -1.42 -27.88 25.37
N ILE A 48 -0.36 -27.15 25.71
CA ILE A 48 -0.39 -25.70 25.92
C ILE A 48 0.63 -25.09 24.96
N ILE A 49 0.18 -24.08 24.22
CA ILE A 49 0.98 -23.30 23.29
C ILE A 49 1.00 -21.88 23.81
N GLU A 50 2.20 -21.34 23.98
CA GLU A 50 2.43 -19.93 24.29
C GLU A 50 3.21 -19.29 23.15
N LEU A 51 2.81 -18.09 22.75
CA LEU A 51 3.53 -17.31 21.73
C LEU A 51 4.09 -16.04 22.35
N TYR A 52 5.32 -15.70 22.00
CA TYR A 52 6.04 -14.53 22.48
C TYR A 52 6.60 -13.70 21.33
N ASP A 53 6.82 -12.41 21.60
CA ASP A 53 7.44 -11.46 20.66
C ASP A 53 8.99 -11.44 20.73
N ALA A 54 9.60 -12.18 21.66
CA ALA A 54 11.05 -12.25 21.86
C ALA A 54 11.55 -13.69 22.16
N PRO A 55 12.81 -14.02 21.83
CA PRO A 55 13.36 -15.37 22.03
C PRO A 55 13.52 -15.75 23.50
N THR A 56 13.79 -14.77 24.36
CA THR A 56 13.89 -14.91 25.81
C THR A 56 13.22 -13.71 26.46
N GLY A 57 12.39 -13.92 27.47
CA GLY A 57 11.51 -12.87 27.99
C GLY A 57 10.43 -12.49 26.97
N GLY A 58 10.19 -11.19 26.76
CA GLY A 58 9.17 -10.69 25.84
C GLY A 58 7.76 -10.68 26.42
N ASN A 59 6.82 -10.18 25.62
CA ASN A 59 5.40 -10.19 25.94
C ASN A 59 4.75 -11.48 25.43
N LEU A 60 3.90 -12.07 26.27
CA LEU A 60 3.02 -13.16 25.89
C LEU A 60 1.91 -12.63 24.97
N VAL A 61 1.89 -13.06 23.71
CA VAL A 61 0.92 -12.59 22.70
C VAL A 61 -0.24 -13.57 22.51
N TYR A 62 -0.06 -14.84 22.90
CA TYR A 62 -1.10 -15.87 22.87
C TYR A 62 -0.81 -16.94 23.90
N ASN A 63 -1.86 -17.49 24.53
CA ASN A 63 -1.76 -18.58 25.50
C ASN A 63 -2.98 -19.48 25.38
N SER A 64 -2.76 -20.77 25.14
CA SER A 64 -3.82 -21.74 24.90
C SER A 64 -4.13 -22.66 26.10
N THR A 65 -3.85 -22.23 27.34
CA THR A 65 -3.92 -23.07 28.56
C THR A 65 -5.22 -23.88 28.67
N ASN A 66 -6.34 -23.34 28.18
CA ASN A 66 -7.66 -23.97 28.26
C ASN A 66 -8.21 -24.47 26.92
N ASP A 67 -7.46 -24.35 25.83
CA ASP A 67 -8.00 -24.56 24.47
C ASP A 67 -7.77 -26.00 23.96
N PHE A 68 -6.64 -26.63 24.31
CA PHE A 68 -6.22 -27.90 23.71
C PHE A 68 -6.12 -29.06 24.72
N LEU A 69 -7.20 -29.27 25.47
CA LEU A 69 -7.31 -30.37 26.44
C LEU A 69 -7.50 -31.73 25.74
N ASN A 70 -6.74 -32.74 26.16
CA ASN A 70 -6.74 -34.10 25.60
C ASN A 70 -6.57 -34.17 24.07
N THR A 71 -5.85 -33.22 23.49
CA THR A 71 -5.65 -33.12 22.03
C THR A 71 -4.53 -34.00 21.52
N VAL A 72 -3.55 -34.34 22.36
CA VAL A 72 -2.52 -35.32 22.01
C VAL A 72 -3.17 -36.71 22.05
N SER A 73 -3.04 -37.46 20.96
CA SER A 73 -3.55 -38.84 20.87
C SER A 73 -2.57 -39.70 20.06
N GLY A 74 -2.15 -40.83 20.63
CA GLY A 74 -1.17 -41.71 20.00
C GLY A 74 0.16 -41.01 19.68
N GLY A 75 0.57 -40.07 20.54
CA GLY A 75 1.74 -39.23 20.37
C GLY A 75 1.65 -38.26 19.20
N SER A 76 0.47 -37.91 18.70
CA SER A 76 0.30 -36.92 17.63
C SER A 76 -0.76 -35.90 18.01
N TYR A 77 -0.66 -34.70 17.44
CA TYR A 77 -1.66 -33.65 17.57
C TYR A 77 -1.81 -32.91 16.23
N ASP A 78 -3.01 -32.37 16.02
CA ASP A 78 -3.39 -31.53 14.89
C ASP A 78 -4.40 -30.52 15.43
N ILE A 79 -3.98 -29.26 15.54
CA ILE A 79 -4.73 -28.20 16.21
C ILE A 79 -4.74 -26.94 15.35
N LEU A 80 -5.71 -26.06 15.63
CA LEU A 80 -5.84 -24.77 14.99
C LEU A 80 -5.77 -23.68 16.05
N LEU A 81 -4.65 -22.96 16.12
CA LEU A 81 -4.47 -21.86 17.07
C LEU A 81 -5.45 -20.73 16.73
N GLY A 82 -6.02 -20.11 17.76
CA GLY A 82 -7.07 -19.09 17.62
C GLY A 82 -8.49 -19.64 17.52
N ASN A 83 -8.68 -20.96 17.35
CA ASN A 83 -10.01 -21.61 17.32
C ASN A 83 -10.53 -22.00 18.73
N GLY A 84 -10.10 -21.27 19.76
CA GLY A 84 -10.34 -21.59 21.16
C GLY A 84 -11.05 -20.48 21.92
N THR A 85 -10.86 -20.45 23.23
CA THR A 85 -11.36 -19.36 24.08
C THR A 85 -10.54 -18.09 23.95
N GLN A 86 -9.28 -18.21 23.49
CA GLN A 86 -8.39 -17.07 23.26
C GLN A 86 -8.29 -16.78 21.75
N PRO A 87 -8.61 -15.56 21.30
CA PRO A 87 -8.40 -15.18 19.92
C PRO A 87 -6.90 -15.03 19.63
N LEU A 88 -6.50 -15.36 18.41
CA LEU A 88 -5.12 -15.19 17.95
C LEU A 88 -4.99 -13.84 17.25
N SER A 89 -4.15 -12.95 17.80
CA SER A 89 -3.87 -11.64 17.22
C SER A 89 -2.39 -11.50 16.92
N LEU A 90 -1.99 -11.90 15.71
CA LEU A 90 -0.62 -11.77 15.21
C LEU A 90 -0.55 -10.70 14.12
N ASN A 91 0.67 -10.27 13.80
CA ASN A 91 0.96 -9.48 12.61
C ASN A 91 1.54 -10.38 11.52
N PHE A 92 1.01 -10.26 10.30
CA PHE A 92 1.49 -11.02 9.16
C PHE A 92 2.96 -10.70 8.86
N GLY A 93 3.78 -11.73 8.63
CA GLY A 93 5.21 -11.60 8.34
C GLY A 93 6.08 -11.25 9.55
N GLN A 94 5.51 -11.05 10.75
CA GLN A 94 6.30 -10.81 11.95
C GLN A 94 6.85 -12.14 12.51
N LYS A 95 8.07 -12.08 13.06
CA LYS A 95 8.72 -13.19 13.76
C LYS A 95 8.17 -13.32 15.18
N TYR A 96 7.82 -14.54 15.57
CA TYR A 96 7.37 -14.91 16.90
C TYR A 96 8.11 -16.15 17.39
N TYR A 97 7.97 -16.44 18.68
CA TYR A 97 8.63 -17.53 19.38
C TYR A 97 7.58 -18.35 20.10
N MET A 98 7.54 -19.65 19.80
CA MET A 98 6.56 -20.59 20.30
C MET A 98 7.16 -21.44 21.42
N ASP A 99 6.42 -21.51 22.52
CA ASP A 99 6.67 -22.38 23.66
C ASP A 99 5.60 -23.47 23.70
N ILE A 100 6.00 -24.70 24.03
CA ILE A 100 5.09 -25.85 24.03
C ILE A 100 5.21 -26.61 25.34
N TYR A 101 4.10 -26.74 26.05
CA TYR A 101 4.01 -27.60 27.22
C TYR A 101 3.10 -28.79 26.93
N ILE A 102 3.53 -29.97 27.37
CA ILE A 102 2.77 -31.20 27.23
C ILE A 102 2.64 -31.82 28.62
N GLU A 103 1.40 -32.02 29.09
CA GLU A 103 1.14 -32.47 30.47
C GLU A 103 1.86 -31.61 31.53
N GLY A 104 1.96 -30.30 31.28
CA GLY A 104 2.64 -29.35 32.16
C GLY A 104 4.17 -29.45 32.16
N THR A 105 4.75 -30.30 31.32
CA THR A 105 6.20 -30.36 31.09
C THR A 105 6.55 -29.52 29.88
N ASP A 106 7.52 -28.64 30.05
CA ASP A 106 8.06 -27.80 28.99
C ASP A 106 8.89 -28.61 27.97
N VAL A 107 8.85 -28.19 26.70
CA VAL A 107 9.48 -28.89 25.57
C VAL A 107 10.66 -28.08 25.04
N ASP A 108 11.87 -28.58 25.28
CA ASP A 108 13.10 -27.99 24.72
C ASP A 108 13.27 -28.28 23.22
N PHE A 109 13.61 -27.24 22.44
CA PHE A 109 13.90 -27.34 21.00
C PHE A 109 15.41 -27.32 20.73
N ASN A 110 16.08 -28.47 20.88
CA ASN A 110 17.53 -28.63 20.64
C ASN A 110 18.39 -27.65 21.46
N GLY A 111 17.99 -27.40 22.72
CA GLY A 111 18.67 -26.46 23.62
C GLY A 111 18.25 -24.99 23.46
N SER A 112 17.26 -24.70 22.60
CA SER A 112 16.50 -23.46 22.62
C SER A 112 15.22 -23.67 23.41
N GLU A 113 14.89 -22.75 24.30
CA GLU A 113 13.61 -22.74 25.02
C GLU A 113 12.43 -22.72 24.03
N ARG A 114 12.52 -21.88 22.99
CA ARG A 114 11.40 -21.60 22.09
C ARG A 114 11.72 -21.92 20.64
N GLN A 115 10.71 -22.34 19.90
CA GLN A 115 10.77 -22.49 18.45
C GLN A 115 10.44 -21.18 17.75
N VAL A 116 11.34 -20.71 16.87
CA VAL A 116 11.09 -19.51 16.06
C VAL A 116 10.21 -19.84 14.85
N PHE A 117 9.25 -18.96 14.55
CA PHE A 117 8.50 -19.00 13.30
C PHE A 117 8.14 -17.59 12.82
N MET A 118 7.69 -17.49 11.57
CA MET A 118 7.17 -16.25 11.00
C MET A 118 5.67 -16.42 10.77
N SER A 119 4.87 -15.46 11.25
CA SER A 119 3.42 -15.58 11.15
C SER A 119 2.94 -15.51 9.70
N THR A 120 2.19 -16.52 9.27
CA THR A 120 1.50 -16.56 7.97
C THR A 120 0.08 -16.02 8.02
N VAL A 121 -0.36 -15.60 9.22
CA VAL A 121 -1.66 -14.99 9.47
C VAL A 121 -1.49 -13.68 10.22
N GLY A 122 -2.55 -12.90 10.35
CA GLY A 122 -2.51 -11.66 11.12
C GLY A 122 -2.83 -10.43 10.30
N ASN A 123 -2.82 -9.30 10.99
CA ASN A 123 -2.97 -7.99 10.38
C ASN A 123 -1.71 -7.63 9.59
N ILE A 124 -1.91 -7.10 8.40
CA ILE A 124 -0.83 -6.48 7.61
C ILE A 124 -0.75 -5.02 8.06
N SER A 125 0.17 -4.73 8.98
CA SER A 125 0.43 -3.36 9.42
C SER A 125 1.68 -2.82 8.73
N LEU A 126 1.50 -1.86 7.83
CA LEU A 126 2.61 -1.08 7.28
C LEU A 126 2.95 0.01 8.31
N THR A 127 3.89 -0.29 9.21
CA THR A 127 4.41 0.70 10.17
C THR A 127 5.34 1.72 9.49
N THR A 128 5.86 1.37 8.32
CA THR A 128 6.56 2.29 7.42
C THR A 128 5.74 2.41 6.13
N PRO A 129 5.51 3.63 5.61
CA PRO A 129 4.96 3.79 4.27
C PRO A 129 5.75 2.93 3.30
N LEU A 130 5.09 2.31 2.33
CA LEU A 130 5.77 1.62 1.24
C LEU A 130 6.60 2.65 0.47
N THR A 131 7.85 2.85 0.89
CA THR A 131 8.82 3.68 0.18
C THR A 131 9.58 2.76 -0.75
N THR A 132 9.19 2.73 -2.03
CA THR A 132 10.03 2.16 -3.07
C THR A 132 11.16 3.14 -3.33
N THR A 133 12.25 3.03 -2.58
CA THR A 133 13.51 3.66 -2.95
C THR A 133 14.23 2.67 -3.84
N SER A 134 14.10 2.82 -5.16
CA SER A 134 15.04 2.19 -6.09
C SER A 134 16.26 3.11 -6.20
N THR A 135 17.45 2.53 -6.06
CA THR A 135 18.72 3.16 -6.44
C THR A 135 19.13 2.75 -7.85
N ASP A 136 18.27 2.01 -8.55
CA ASP A 136 18.51 1.68 -9.94
C ASP A 136 18.23 2.91 -10.80
N THR A 137 19.17 3.24 -11.68
CA THR A 137 19.14 4.43 -12.53
C THR A 137 18.17 4.29 -13.70
N ASP A 138 17.47 3.16 -13.82
CA ASP A 138 16.52 2.88 -14.90
C ASP A 138 15.13 2.44 -14.40
N ASP A 139 14.91 2.43 -13.08
CA ASP A 139 13.63 2.04 -12.50
C ASP A 139 12.64 3.20 -12.56
N ALA A 140 11.94 3.28 -13.68
CA ALA A 140 10.73 4.07 -13.79
C ALA A 140 9.62 3.47 -12.92
N LEU A 141 8.96 4.28 -12.07
CA LEU A 141 7.68 3.83 -11.52
C LEU A 141 6.66 3.85 -12.65
N ASN A 142 6.29 2.66 -13.11
CA ASN A 142 5.26 2.48 -14.12
C ASN A 142 3.92 2.16 -13.45
N ILE A 143 3.03 3.15 -13.37
CA ILE A 143 1.66 2.94 -12.92
C ILE A 143 0.80 2.66 -14.15
N SER A 144 0.57 1.37 -14.40
CA SER A 144 -0.33 0.88 -15.45
C SER A 144 -1.62 0.35 -14.83
N VAL A 145 -2.46 1.23 -14.27
CA VAL A 145 -3.79 0.86 -13.80
C VAL A 145 -4.85 1.83 -14.33
N GLY A 146 -6.04 1.30 -14.64
CA GLY A 146 -7.22 2.12 -14.95
C GLY A 146 -7.75 2.77 -13.69
N GLY A 147 -7.38 4.04 -13.43
CA GLY A 147 -7.92 4.85 -12.34
C GLY A 147 -7.18 4.75 -11.00
N ALA A 148 -5.88 5.09 -10.98
CA ALA A 148 -5.11 5.21 -9.75
C ALA A 148 -5.52 6.45 -8.93
N PHE A 149 -5.77 6.26 -7.64
CA PHE A 149 -5.81 7.35 -6.66
C PHE A 149 -4.52 7.31 -5.84
N ILE A 150 -3.70 8.34 -5.95
CA ILE A 150 -2.53 8.53 -5.08
C ILE A 150 -2.89 9.65 -4.11
N SER A 151 -3.12 9.30 -2.84
CA SER A 151 -3.35 10.28 -1.78
C SER A 151 -2.03 10.64 -1.09
N GLY A 152 -1.89 11.92 -0.71
CA GLY A 152 -0.70 12.44 -0.04
C GLY A 152 0.32 13.10 -0.99
N ASN A 153 1.50 13.41 -0.43
CA ASN A 153 2.62 13.93 -1.20
C ASN A 153 3.36 12.76 -1.86
N PHE A 154 3.51 12.84 -3.17
CA PHE A 154 4.19 11.84 -3.96
C PHE A 154 5.47 12.45 -4.53
N VAL A 155 6.61 12.02 -4.01
CA VAL A 155 7.94 12.47 -4.45
C VAL A 155 8.61 11.33 -5.20
N ILE A 156 9.00 11.59 -6.43
CA ILE A 156 9.65 10.63 -7.31
C ILE A 156 10.99 11.23 -7.68
N ASN A 157 12.06 10.48 -7.45
CA ASN A 157 13.42 10.95 -7.71
C ASN A 157 13.97 10.41 -9.06
N ASN A 158 13.07 9.98 -9.96
CA ASN A 158 13.36 9.30 -11.23
C ASN A 158 12.19 9.41 -12.24
N THR A 159 12.24 8.71 -13.38
CA THR A 159 11.11 8.65 -14.34
C THR A 159 9.80 8.20 -13.69
N PHE A 160 8.73 8.93 -14.03
CA PHE A 160 7.36 8.55 -13.70
C PHE A 160 6.55 8.33 -14.96
N ASN A 161 6.17 7.08 -15.21
CA ASN A 161 5.36 6.72 -16.35
C ASN A 161 3.93 6.42 -15.88
N VAL A 162 2.98 7.21 -16.36
CA VAL A 162 1.55 6.97 -16.15
C VAL A 162 0.97 6.54 -17.48
N THR A 163 0.61 5.26 -17.58
CA THR A 163 -0.01 4.69 -18.78
C THR A 163 -1.41 4.22 -18.43
N ALA A 164 -2.43 5.01 -18.76
CA ALA A 164 -3.82 4.65 -18.48
C ALA A 164 -4.67 4.68 -19.74
N ALA A 165 -5.27 3.54 -20.12
CA ALA A 165 -6.18 3.47 -21.27
C ALA A 165 -7.45 4.34 -21.09
N SER A 166 -7.87 4.53 -19.84
CA SER A 166 -8.98 5.42 -19.44
C SER A 166 -9.00 5.54 -17.90
N GLY A 167 -8.51 6.65 -17.35
CA GLY A 167 -8.52 6.87 -15.91
C GLY A 167 -7.76 8.12 -15.50
N ASN A 168 -8.34 8.89 -14.58
CA ASN A 168 -7.76 10.11 -14.02
C ASN A 168 -6.69 9.76 -12.98
N LEU A 169 -5.54 10.46 -12.97
CA LEU A 169 -4.58 10.43 -11.85
C LEU A 169 -4.95 11.52 -10.84
N ASN A 170 -5.94 11.23 -10.01
CA ASN A 170 -6.33 12.20 -8.97
C ASN A 170 -5.32 12.19 -7.84
N THR A 171 -4.51 13.24 -7.72
CA THR A 171 -3.70 13.48 -6.53
C THR A 171 -4.34 14.54 -5.63
N ALA A 172 -4.43 14.24 -4.34
CA ALA A 172 -4.94 15.18 -3.33
C ALA A 172 -3.81 16.01 -2.68
N GLY A 173 -2.56 15.80 -3.10
CA GLY A 173 -1.37 16.46 -2.58
C GLY A 173 -0.45 16.96 -3.69
N LYS A 174 0.85 17.07 -3.36
CA LYS A 174 1.90 17.51 -4.29
C LYS A 174 2.47 16.31 -5.05
N ILE A 175 2.54 16.38 -6.38
CA ILE A 175 3.43 15.52 -7.16
C ILE A 175 4.71 16.31 -7.40
N GLN A 176 5.82 15.81 -6.87
CA GLN A 176 7.13 16.38 -7.10
C GLN A 176 8.03 15.34 -7.76
N ILE A 177 8.49 15.67 -8.95
CA ILE A 177 9.46 14.84 -9.69
C ILE A 177 10.77 15.60 -9.63
N GLU A 178 11.64 15.18 -8.71
CA GLU A 178 13.00 15.71 -8.57
C GLU A 178 13.89 14.84 -9.46
N ASN A 179 14.31 15.33 -10.62
CA ASN A 179 15.26 14.59 -11.44
C ASN A 179 16.52 15.42 -11.73
N ASN A 180 17.68 14.77 -11.61
CA ASN A 180 19.02 15.30 -11.84
C ASN A 180 19.76 14.65 -13.03
N ASP A 181 19.20 13.65 -13.72
CA ASP A 181 19.78 13.06 -14.94
C ASP A 181 19.01 13.45 -16.22
N ALA A 182 19.47 12.99 -17.38
CA ALA A 182 19.21 13.62 -18.68
C ALA A 182 18.13 12.94 -19.55
N ASP A 183 17.67 11.76 -19.18
CA ASP A 183 16.80 10.90 -20.00
C ASP A 183 15.44 10.59 -19.36
N ASP A 184 15.25 11.01 -18.11
CA ASP A 184 14.08 10.65 -17.34
C ASP A 184 13.02 11.77 -17.28
N ALA A 185 11.80 11.44 -17.70
CA ALA A 185 10.69 12.37 -17.91
C ALA A 185 9.42 11.91 -17.18
N LEU A 186 8.53 12.85 -16.82
CA LEU A 186 7.14 12.49 -16.60
C LEU A 186 6.50 12.17 -17.96
N ASN A 187 6.26 10.89 -18.25
CA ASN A 187 5.50 10.49 -19.42
C ASN A 187 4.07 10.15 -19.01
N VAL A 188 3.12 10.96 -19.50
CA VAL A 188 1.69 10.73 -19.28
C VAL A 188 1.07 10.32 -20.60
N THR A 189 0.60 9.07 -20.67
CA THR A 189 -0.09 8.53 -21.85
C THR A 189 -1.52 8.12 -21.49
N GLY A 190 -2.46 8.47 -22.37
CA GLY A 190 -3.91 8.30 -22.18
C GLY A 190 -4.60 9.42 -21.38
N GLY A 191 -5.92 9.31 -21.19
CA GLY A 191 -6.80 10.34 -20.61
C GLY A 191 -6.60 10.63 -19.13
N THR A 192 -5.41 11.12 -18.77
CA THR A 192 -5.00 11.37 -17.38
C THR A 192 -5.32 12.80 -16.99
N PHE A 193 -5.98 12.95 -15.85
CA PHE A 193 -6.22 14.21 -15.16
C PHE A 193 -5.24 14.30 -14.00
N ILE A 194 -4.40 15.34 -13.90
CA ILE A 194 -3.50 15.57 -12.76
C ILE A 194 -4.02 16.77 -11.97
N SER A 195 -4.56 16.55 -10.78
CA SER A 195 -5.01 17.61 -9.87
C SER A 195 -4.02 17.84 -8.74
N GLY A 196 -3.77 19.10 -8.36
CA GLY A 196 -2.85 19.49 -7.29
C GLY A 196 -1.71 20.39 -7.78
N ASP A 197 -0.72 20.61 -6.90
CA ASP A 197 0.55 21.23 -7.28
C ASP A 197 1.45 20.17 -7.93
N THR A 198 1.94 20.46 -9.13
CA THR A 198 2.84 19.57 -9.86
C THR A 198 4.14 20.31 -10.13
N ILE A 199 5.24 19.81 -9.57
CA ILE A 199 6.59 20.33 -9.82
C ILE A 199 7.36 19.26 -10.58
N ILE A 200 7.80 19.59 -11.78
CA ILE A 200 8.57 18.70 -12.65
C ILE A 200 9.93 19.34 -12.88
N ASN A 201 10.98 18.69 -12.38
CA ASN A 201 12.33 19.07 -12.70
C ASN A 201 12.79 18.22 -13.90
N ASN A 202 13.10 18.88 -15.01
CA ASN A 202 13.55 18.36 -16.29
C ASN A 202 12.48 18.18 -17.38
N PHE A 203 12.19 16.96 -17.84
CA PHE A 203 11.33 16.71 -19.01
C PHE A 203 9.88 16.37 -18.62
N PHE A 204 8.92 17.00 -19.31
CA PHE A 204 7.50 16.66 -19.25
C PHE A 204 7.01 16.30 -20.65
N ASN A 205 6.53 15.07 -20.83
CA ASN A 205 5.98 14.60 -22.09
C ASN A 205 4.56 14.07 -21.87
N MET A 206 3.61 14.61 -22.62
CA MET A 206 2.22 14.16 -22.60
C MET A 206 1.81 13.81 -24.02
N SER A 207 1.56 12.51 -24.26
CA SER A 207 1.14 12.04 -25.58
C SER A 207 -0.13 11.22 -25.46
N SER A 208 -1.29 11.84 -25.71
CA SER A 208 -2.52 11.10 -26.00
C SER A 208 -3.59 11.95 -26.68
N THR A 209 -4.52 11.27 -27.34
CA THR A 209 -5.65 11.88 -28.06
C THR A 209 -6.74 12.44 -27.13
N THR A 210 -6.71 12.11 -25.82
CA THR A 210 -7.76 12.47 -24.84
C THR A 210 -7.20 13.00 -23.50
N SER A 211 -5.90 13.32 -23.40
CA SER A 211 -5.30 13.80 -22.15
C SER A 211 -5.65 15.27 -21.89
N THR A 212 -6.07 15.59 -20.67
CA THR A 212 -6.23 16.97 -20.20
C THR A 212 -5.43 17.14 -18.92
N VAL A 213 -4.37 17.94 -18.94
CA VAL A 213 -3.70 18.35 -17.69
C VAL A 213 -4.53 19.49 -17.09
N ARG A 214 -5.20 19.21 -15.97
CA ARG A 214 -5.93 20.22 -15.21
C ARG A 214 -5.35 20.38 -13.81
N THR A 215 -4.39 21.28 -13.66
CA THR A 215 -3.87 21.62 -12.33
C THR A 215 -4.79 22.65 -11.66
N ASN A 216 -5.28 22.31 -10.47
CA ASN A 216 -5.91 23.28 -9.57
C ASN A 216 -4.87 24.10 -8.77
N GLY A 217 -3.60 23.71 -8.83
CA GLY A 217 -2.45 24.41 -8.24
C GLY A 217 -1.48 24.96 -9.28
N THR A 218 -0.22 25.13 -8.89
CA THR A 218 0.86 25.60 -9.76
C THR A 218 1.49 24.44 -10.52
N LEU A 219 1.64 24.59 -11.84
CA LEU A 219 2.50 23.73 -12.65
C LEU A 219 3.84 24.45 -12.82
N THR A 220 4.89 23.92 -12.20
CA THR A 220 6.25 24.44 -12.36
C THR A 220 7.10 23.42 -13.11
N ILE A 221 7.68 23.84 -14.24
CA ILE A 221 8.66 23.04 -14.98
C ILE A 221 10.00 23.76 -14.89
N THR A 222 10.97 23.13 -14.23
CA THR A 222 12.32 23.67 -14.03
C THR A 222 13.33 22.79 -14.74
N SER A 223 14.29 23.34 -15.47
CA SER A 223 15.40 22.54 -16.02
C SER A 223 16.73 22.89 -15.38
N LEU A 224 17.47 21.85 -15.01
CA LEU A 224 18.74 21.93 -14.29
C LEU A 224 19.93 21.38 -15.10
N ALA A 225 19.69 20.76 -16.26
CA ALA A 225 20.71 20.05 -17.04
C ALA A 225 21.08 20.78 -18.35
N SER A 226 22.38 20.79 -18.68
CA SER A 226 22.94 21.28 -19.95
C SER A 226 22.98 20.14 -20.98
N PRO A 227 22.70 20.37 -22.29
CA PRO A 227 22.51 21.65 -22.94
C PRO A 227 21.16 22.31 -22.62
N ALA A 228 21.16 23.64 -22.64
CA ALA A 228 20.02 24.54 -22.43
C ALA A 228 18.66 23.92 -22.76
N PHE A 229 17.71 24.05 -21.84
CA PHE A 229 16.33 23.58 -21.94
C PHE A 229 15.78 23.67 -23.37
N SER A 230 15.90 22.55 -24.07
CA SER A 230 15.30 22.33 -25.37
C SER A 230 14.06 21.49 -25.09
N LEU A 231 12.96 22.16 -24.78
CA LEU A 231 11.65 21.56 -25.02
C LEU A 231 11.55 21.35 -26.53
N ASN A 232 11.99 20.19 -27.02
CA ASN A 232 11.53 19.66 -28.29
C ASN A 232 10.07 19.21 -28.10
N GLY A 233 9.19 20.18 -27.85
CA GLY A 233 7.77 19.98 -27.59
C GLY A 233 7.39 20.04 -26.11
N PHE A 234 7.03 21.24 -25.62
CA PHE A 234 5.78 21.28 -24.85
C PHE A 234 4.67 21.12 -25.89
N ASN A 235 4.38 19.87 -26.23
CA ASN A 235 3.45 19.52 -27.28
C ASN A 235 2.20 18.94 -26.64
N ILE A 236 1.16 19.75 -26.59
CA ILE A 236 -0.18 19.23 -26.29
C ILE A 236 -0.78 18.88 -27.65
N SER A 237 -0.59 17.61 -28.03
CA SER A 237 -1.06 17.07 -29.31
C SER A 237 -2.10 15.99 -29.10
N GLY A 238 -3.25 16.12 -29.78
CA GLY A 238 -4.36 15.17 -29.69
C GLY A 238 -5.67 15.86 -30.05
N ALA A 239 -6.67 15.10 -30.53
CA ALA A 239 -7.93 15.67 -31.01
C ALA A 239 -8.65 16.51 -29.93
N ASN A 240 -8.54 16.10 -28.66
CA ASN A 240 -9.23 16.70 -27.50
C ASN A 240 -8.28 17.13 -26.37
N ALA A 241 -7.00 17.36 -26.67
CA ALA A 241 -6.03 17.70 -25.63
C ALA A 241 -6.09 19.20 -25.28
N ALA A 242 -6.40 19.53 -24.03
CA ALA A 242 -6.47 20.90 -23.52
C ALA A 242 -5.55 21.06 -22.30
N LEU A 243 -4.93 22.23 -22.17
CA LEU A 243 -4.33 22.67 -20.91
C LEU A 243 -5.33 23.59 -20.22
N GLU A 244 -5.85 23.13 -19.09
CA GLU A 244 -6.78 23.90 -18.28
C GLU A 244 -6.14 24.14 -16.91
N THR A 245 -5.54 25.32 -16.69
CA THR A 245 -4.99 25.62 -15.36
C THR A 245 -5.85 26.64 -14.64
N ASN A 246 -6.26 26.31 -13.42
CA ASN A 246 -6.86 27.28 -12.50
C ASN A 246 -5.80 28.02 -11.66
N GLY A 247 -4.52 27.65 -11.81
CA GLY A 247 -3.36 28.30 -11.19
C GLY A 247 -2.36 28.86 -12.19
N THR A 248 -1.10 29.01 -11.76
CA THR A 248 -0.01 29.55 -12.57
C THR A 248 0.76 28.44 -13.27
N VAL A 249 1.10 28.63 -14.55
CA VAL A 249 2.11 27.83 -15.24
C VAL A 249 3.42 28.62 -15.25
N SER A 250 4.47 28.10 -14.63
CA SER A 250 5.79 28.74 -14.62
C SER A 250 6.82 27.84 -15.30
N LEU A 251 7.45 28.37 -16.35
CA LEU A 251 8.60 27.76 -17.01
C LEU A 251 9.85 28.52 -16.57
N LEU A 252 10.76 27.85 -15.87
CA LEU A 252 12.00 28.44 -15.35
C LEU A 252 13.23 27.69 -15.88
N SER A 253 14.19 28.45 -16.41
CA SER A 253 15.54 27.98 -16.71
C SER A 253 16.49 28.68 -15.76
N LEU A 254 17.41 27.90 -15.19
CA LEU A 254 18.45 28.37 -14.27
C LEU A 254 19.85 28.32 -14.91
N ILE A 255 19.94 28.01 -16.21
CA ILE A 255 21.20 27.84 -16.94
C ILE A 255 21.21 28.64 -18.27
N SER A 256 22.38 29.14 -18.66
CA SER A 256 22.58 29.92 -19.90
C SER A 256 23.25 29.08 -21.00
N PRO A 257 22.87 29.19 -22.30
CA PRO A 257 21.89 30.12 -22.86
C PRO A 257 20.46 29.77 -22.46
N ALA A 258 19.67 30.80 -22.19
CA ALA A 258 18.46 30.75 -21.38
C ALA A 258 17.38 29.77 -21.87
N PHE A 259 17.02 29.81 -23.15
CA PHE A 259 15.94 28.99 -23.73
C PHE A 259 16.07 28.96 -25.26
N SER A 260 15.77 27.82 -25.89
CA SER A 260 15.40 27.74 -27.30
C SER A 260 14.01 27.10 -27.39
N LEU A 261 12.96 27.92 -27.39
CA LEU A 261 11.59 27.48 -27.62
C LEU A 261 11.36 27.22 -29.12
N ASN A 262 11.85 26.08 -29.60
CA ASN A 262 11.45 25.56 -30.91
C ASN A 262 10.09 24.87 -30.79
N GLY A 263 9.02 25.68 -30.69
CA GLY A 263 7.64 25.20 -30.73
C GLY A 263 7.01 25.01 -29.35
N PHE A 264 6.42 26.07 -28.81
CA PHE A 264 5.23 25.93 -27.97
C PHE A 264 4.06 25.64 -28.92
N ASN A 265 3.68 24.37 -29.06
CA ASN A 265 2.66 23.96 -30.01
C ASN A 265 1.49 23.31 -29.27
N ILE A 266 0.33 23.96 -29.35
CA ILE A 266 -0.95 23.39 -28.97
C ILE A 266 -1.63 23.07 -30.30
N SER A 267 -1.68 21.78 -30.65
CA SER A 267 -2.12 21.35 -31.98
C SER A 267 -3.13 20.20 -31.90
N GLY A 268 -4.18 20.31 -32.71
CA GLY A 268 -5.34 19.42 -32.68
C GLY A 268 -6.59 20.19 -33.10
N ALA A 269 -7.64 19.48 -33.52
CA ALA A 269 -8.87 20.10 -34.03
C ALA A 269 -9.57 20.96 -32.96
N ASP A 270 -9.50 20.55 -31.69
CA ASP A 270 -10.14 21.23 -30.55
C ASP A 270 -9.13 21.60 -29.43
N ALA A 271 -7.84 21.66 -29.75
CA ALA A 271 -6.81 21.99 -28.77
C ALA A 271 -6.93 23.48 -28.36
N SER A 272 -7.13 23.76 -27.07
CA SER A 272 -7.25 25.11 -26.54
C SER A 272 -6.38 25.31 -25.30
N LEU A 273 -5.84 26.52 -25.16
CA LEU A 273 -5.20 26.99 -23.94
C LEU A 273 -6.22 27.81 -23.17
N SER A 274 -6.66 27.31 -22.02
CA SER A 274 -7.56 28.04 -21.13
C SER A 274 -6.90 28.16 -19.76
N THR A 275 -6.47 29.36 -19.42
CA THR A 275 -5.87 29.62 -18.10
C THR A 275 -6.69 30.67 -17.38
N ASN A 276 -7.17 30.36 -16.18
CA ASN A 276 -7.75 31.35 -15.27
C ASN A 276 -6.66 32.04 -14.40
N GLY A 277 -5.38 31.74 -14.63
CA GLY A 277 -4.22 32.29 -13.93
C GLY A 277 -3.21 32.97 -14.87
N SER A 278 -1.93 32.92 -14.51
CA SER A 278 -0.83 33.51 -15.31
C SER A 278 0.06 32.44 -15.95
N ILE A 279 0.61 32.74 -17.13
CA ILE A 279 1.69 31.96 -17.74
C ILE A 279 2.95 32.82 -17.66
N ASN A 280 3.94 32.36 -16.90
CA ASN A 280 5.20 33.08 -16.71
C ASN A 280 6.34 32.27 -17.34
N VAL A 281 7.08 32.91 -18.24
CA VAL A 281 8.31 32.37 -18.81
C VAL A 281 9.45 33.25 -18.32
N ASN A 282 10.20 32.77 -17.34
CA ASN A 282 11.25 33.54 -16.70
C ASN A 282 12.59 32.84 -16.87
N ASN A 283 13.60 33.63 -17.22
CA ASN A 283 14.99 33.23 -17.06
C ASN A 283 15.48 33.86 -15.75
N LEU A 284 15.92 33.04 -14.80
CA LEU A 284 16.47 33.51 -13.53
C LEU A 284 18.00 33.56 -13.58
#